data_AF-A0A7X7RHL1-F1
#
_entry.id   AF-A0A7X7RHL1-F1
#
_cell.length_a   1.000
_cell.length_b   1.000
_cell.length_c   1.000
_cell.angle_alpha   90.00
_cell.angle_beta   90.00
_cell.angle_gamma   90.00
#
_symmetry.space_group_name_H-M   'P 1'
#
loop_
_entity.id
_entity.type
_entity.pdbx_description
1 polymer ?
#
loop_
_entity_poly.entity_id
_entity_poly.type
_entity_poly.pdbx_seq_one_letter_code
_entity_poly.pdbx_strand_id
1 'polypeptide(L)'
;MGKVLRVLVIIVMLLGLAAVFLAAVNFKKREVLIGRTHALEEMFVKLARTLEAGDPPEVPQPAYPQRDLSPVTSREVENPERSAFWDAYNHKLEPAAQPVPTLDYSSQEKRLQLREFYRTDPATGKPAIDPLSGQPATKGAGTQDELLNQAFDRAKNQYALLNQTRAELVKVRDELIATVEEVNRLKQEGRADKRVIEERDARIAQLDREKRELEDQKARLDEELRALRAELQEANDSIDKQKEDLQVLSDQIKDLERKNKELIGKGTIIPTTLGQLPDDAEGRFTPGVHGKIVSFNEQWKFAVVEFSDEFMAQLTGSGRDQPMPPLEVMVKRPGFKGAAGEFITRLKLRQVIQEQNLVVADILTDWQQVPLENGDAVFF
;
A
#
# COMPACT_ATOMS: atom_id res chain seq x y z
N MET A 1 14.44 30.64 122.26
CA MET A 1 13.33 29.92 121.59
C MET A 1 12.68 30.74 120.47
N GLY A 2 12.16 31.95 120.69
CA GLY A 2 11.42 32.71 119.67
C GLY A 2 12.18 33.10 118.39
N LYS A 3 13.50 33.35 118.44
CA LYS A 3 14.31 33.66 117.25
C LYS A 3 14.50 32.45 116.33
N VAL A 4 14.72 31.26 116.89
CA VAL A 4 14.86 30.00 116.15
C VAL A 4 13.54 29.62 115.48
N LEU A 5 12.42 29.79 116.19
CA LEU A 5 11.08 29.57 115.63
C LEU A 5 10.79 30.49 114.44
N ARG A 6 11.17 31.78 114.51
CA ARG A 6 11.02 32.71 113.38
C ARG A 6 11.83 32.29 112.16
N VAL A 7 13.07 31.85 112.34
CA VAL A 7 13.91 31.35 111.23
C VAL A 7 13.29 30.10 110.60
N LEU A 8 12.78 29.18 111.41
CA LEU A 8 12.11 27.96 110.92
C LEU A 8 10.82 28.29 110.15
N VAL A 9 10.02 29.25 110.64
CA VAL A 9 8.82 29.73 109.93
C VAL A 9 9.17 30.34 108.57
N ILE A 10 10.24 31.12 108.47
CA ILE A 10 10.70 31.69 107.19
C ILE A 10 11.15 30.59 106.23
N ILE A 11 11.89 29.57 106.71
CA ILE A 11 12.32 28.43 105.88
C ILE A 11 11.12 27.65 105.37
N VAL A 12 10.14 27.34 106.23
CA VAL A 12 8.90 26.65 105.83
C VAL A 12 8.10 27.48 104.82
N MET A 13 8.05 28.80 104.99
CA MET A 13 7.41 29.69 104.02
C MET A 13 8.11 29.67 102.67
N LEU A 14 9.45 29.73 102.63
CA LEU A 14 10.24 29.63 101.40
C LEU A 14 10.08 28.27 100.71
N LEU A 15 10.05 27.18 101.48
CA LEU A 15 9.77 25.83 100.96
C LEU A 15 8.33 25.73 100.42
N GLY A 16 7.36 26.37 101.07
CA GLY A 16 5.99 26.46 100.59
C GLY A 16 5.90 27.20 99.26
N LEU A 17 6.58 28.35 99.12
CA LEU A 17 6.66 29.09 97.86
C LEU A 17 7.34 28.27 96.75
N ALA A 18 8.44 27.57 97.07
CA ALA A 18 9.12 26.69 96.14
C ALA A 18 8.22 25.51 95.69
N ALA A 19 7.47 24.92 96.62
CA ALA A 19 6.51 23.85 96.31
C ALA A 19 5.38 24.33 95.38
N VAL A 20 4.82 25.53 95.62
CA VAL A 20 3.80 26.13 94.74
C VAL A 20 4.38 26.42 93.36
N PHE A 21 5.61 26.94 93.27
CA PHE A 21 6.28 27.17 92.00
C PHE A 21 6.50 25.86 91.23
N LEU A 22 7.01 24.82 91.88
CA LEU A 22 7.19 23.49 91.27
C LEU A 22 5.85 22.88 90.84
N ALA A 23 4.79 23.04 91.64
CA ALA A 23 3.44 22.60 91.28
C ALA A 23 2.92 23.32 90.03
N ALA A 24 3.12 24.65 89.93
CA ALA A 24 2.73 25.43 88.76
C ALA A 24 3.50 25.01 87.50
N VAL A 25 4.80 24.75 87.61
CA VAL A 25 5.62 24.25 86.48
C VAL A 25 5.19 22.84 86.07
N ASN A 26 4.93 21.95 87.02
CA ASN A 26 4.45 20.59 86.73
C ASN A 26 3.05 20.60 86.09
N PHE A 27 2.17 21.49 86.53
CA PHE A 27 0.84 21.65 85.93
C PHE A 27 0.92 22.12 84.48
N LYS A 28 1.74 23.14 84.19
CA LYS A 28 2.02 23.58 82.80
C LYS A 28 2.56 22.44 81.94
N LYS A 29 3.52 21.66 82.45
CA LYS A 29 4.05 20.50 81.72
C LYS A 29 2.97 19.45 81.46
N ARG A 30 2.11 19.18 82.44
CA ARG A 30 0.99 18.23 82.30
C ARG A 30 -0.01 18.68 81.24
N GLU A 31 -0.39 19.96 81.21
CA GLU A 31 -1.29 20.51 80.19
C GLU A 31 -0.68 20.39 78.78
N VAL A 32 0.61 20.72 78.63
CA VAL A 32 1.31 20.57 77.35
C VAL A 32 1.35 19.10 76.90
N LEU A 33 1.59 18.16 77.80
CA LEU A 33 1.57 16.73 77.50
C LEU A 33 0.18 16.27 77.06
N ILE A 34 -0.88 16.68 77.78
CA ILE A 34 -2.27 16.38 77.42
C ILE A 34 -2.61 16.92 76.02
N GLY A 35 -2.24 18.17 75.75
CA GLY A 35 -2.46 18.80 74.44
C GLY A 35 -1.74 18.06 73.31
N ARG A 36 -0.48 17.63 73.52
CA ARG A 36 0.26 16.81 72.55
C ARG A 36 -0.39 15.46 72.31
N THR A 37 -0.84 14.78 73.37
CA THR A 37 -1.52 13.49 73.23
C THR A 37 -2.82 13.62 72.44
N HIS A 38 -3.62 14.66 72.70
CA HIS A 38 -4.84 14.91 71.93
C HIS A 38 -4.57 15.25 70.46
N ALA A 39 -3.55 16.07 70.18
CA ALA A 39 -3.17 16.38 68.81
C ALA A 39 -2.69 15.11 68.07
N LEU A 40 -1.90 14.26 68.74
CA LEU A 40 -1.47 12.97 68.19
C LEU A 40 -2.67 12.05 67.92
N GLU A 41 -3.56 11.90 68.91
CA GLU A 41 -4.80 11.12 68.80
C GLU A 41 -5.61 11.58 67.58
N GLU A 42 -5.88 12.88 67.46
CA GLU A 42 -6.69 13.44 66.36
C GLU A 42 -6.04 13.20 64.99
N MET A 43 -4.73 13.45 64.87
CA MET A 43 -4.02 13.20 63.61
C MET A 43 -3.97 11.71 63.27
N PHE A 44 -3.78 10.86 64.27
CA PHE A 44 -3.73 9.42 64.05
C PHE A 44 -5.09 8.85 63.66
N VAL A 45 -6.19 9.33 64.25
CA VAL A 45 -7.56 8.99 63.81
C VAL A 45 -7.80 9.43 62.37
N LYS A 46 -7.31 10.61 61.96
CA LYS A 46 -7.40 11.08 60.57
C LYS A 46 -6.58 10.21 59.62
N LEU A 47 -5.37 9.83 60.00
CA LEU A 47 -4.50 8.94 59.22
C LEU A 47 -5.11 7.54 59.08
N ALA A 48 -5.66 6.98 60.15
CA ALA A 48 -6.28 5.65 60.11
C ALA A 48 -7.38 5.57 59.05
N ARG A 49 -8.18 6.63 58.89
CA ARG A 49 -9.24 6.71 57.88
C ARG A 49 -8.75 6.70 56.43
N THR A 50 -7.45 6.90 56.18
CA THR A 50 -6.85 6.76 54.85
C THR A 50 -6.30 5.36 54.58
N LEU A 51 -6.26 4.50 55.60
CA LEU A 51 -5.73 3.14 55.51
C LEU A 51 -6.88 2.14 55.38
N GLU A 52 -6.79 1.22 54.43
CA GLU A 52 -7.78 0.19 54.22
C GLU A 52 -7.89 -0.74 55.43
N ALA A 53 -9.11 -1.09 55.81
CA ALA A 53 -9.40 -1.91 56.98
C ALA A 53 -9.02 -3.38 56.79
N GLY A 54 -8.98 -3.82 55.54
CA GLY A 54 -8.81 -5.21 55.13
C GLY A 54 -8.21 -5.31 53.74
N ASP A 55 -7.68 -6.48 53.43
CA ASP A 55 -7.25 -6.79 52.07
C ASP A 55 -8.46 -6.94 51.14
N PRO A 56 -8.31 -6.76 49.82
CA PRO A 56 -9.40 -6.93 48.87
C PRO A 56 -10.05 -8.31 49.03
N PRO A 57 -11.40 -8.42 48.94
CA PRO A 57 -12.07 -9.70 49.05
C PRO A 57 -11.59 -10.66 47.95
N GLU A 58 -11.56 -11.96 48.24
CA GLU A 58 -11.29 -12.95 47.21
C GLU A 58 -12.49 -13.04 46.25
N VAL A 59 -12.33 -12.44 45.08
CA VAL A 59 -13.32 -12.52 43.99
C VAL A 59 -12.78 -13.51 42.94
N PRO A 60 -13.65 -14.36 42.35
CA PRO A 60 -13.25 -15.20 41.21
C PRO A 60 -12.66 -14.34 40.09
N GLN A 61 -11.63 -14.88 39.41
CA GLN A 61 -11.04 -14.21 38.26
C GLN A 61 -12.09 -14.04 37.16
N PRO A 62 -12.29 -12.83 36.63
CA PRO A 62 -13.14 -12.63 35.46
C PRO A 62 -12.60 -13.40 34.25
N ALA A 63 -13.49 -13.87 33.38
CA ALA A 63 -13.08 -14.46 32.11
C ALA A 63 -12.66 -13.34 31.14
N TYR A 64 -11.35 -13.13 30.98
CA TYR A 64 -10.80 -12.15 30.04
C TYR A 64 -10.59 -12.77 28.65
N PRO A 65 -10.86 -12.02 27.57
CA PRO A 65 -10.56 -12.49 26.22
C PRO A 65 -9.05 -12.54 26.00
N GLN A 66 -8.55 -13.70 25.53
CA GLN A 66 -7.15 -13.86 25.16
C GLN A 66 -6.91 -13.32 23.74
N ARG A 67 -5.79 -12.61 23.57
CA ARG A 67 -5.36 -12.07 22.27
C ARG A 67 -4.86 -13.19 21.37
N ASP A 68 -5.37 -13.26 20.14
CA ASP A 68 -4.83 -14.14 19.09
C ASP A 68 -3.46 -13.61 18.63
N LEU A 69 -2.46 -14.48 18.60
CA LEU A 69 -1.08 -14.21 18.19
C LEU A 69 -0.76 -14.81 16.82
N SER A 70 -1.70 -15.55 16.24
CA SER A 70 -1.51 -16.24 14.97
C SER A 70 -1.39 -15.23 13.82
N PRO A 71 -0.50 -15.48 12.84
CA PRO A 71 -0.39 -14.62 11.69
C PRO A 71 -1.68 -14.65 10.86
N VAL A 72 -1.99 -13.52 10.23
CA VAL A 72 -3.07 -13.45 9.24
C VAL A 72 -2.61 -14.19 7.97
N THR A 73 -3.23 -15.32 7.67
CA THR A 73 -2.92 -16.11 6.47
C THR A 73 -4.18 -16.45 5.69
N SER A 74 -4.03 -16.89 4.45
CA SER A 74 -5.14 -17.32 3.60
C SER A 74 -5.72 -18.69 3.99
N ARG A 75 -5.07 -19.43 4.90
CA ARG A 75 -5.55 -20.71 5.41
C ARG A 75 -6.25 -20.49 6.74
N GLU A 76 -7.35 -21.19 6.95
CA GLU A 76 -8.03 -21.19 8.24
C GLU A 76 -7.13 -21.82 9.31
N VAL A 77 -6.99 -21.14 10.43
CA VAL A 77 -6.23 -21.62 11.59
C VAL A 77 -7.22 -22.20 12.57
N GLU A 78 -7.32 -23.53 12.63
CA GLU A 78 -8.30 -24.23 13.49
C GLU A 78 -8.06 -23.97 14.98
N ASN A 79 -6.80 -23.84 15.40
CA ASN A 79 -6.39 -23.59 16.77
C ASN A 79 -5.40 -22.43 16.84
N PRO A 80 -5.89 -21.18 16.95
CA PRO A 80 -5.02 -20.03 17.01
C PRO A 80 -4.18 -20.03 18.30
N GLU A 81 -2.92 -19.62 18.18
CA GLU A 81 -2.06 -19.33 19.33
C GLU A 81 -2.62 -18.12 20.08
N ARG A 82 -2.69 -18.21 21.42
CA ARG A 82 -3.31 -17.18 22.26
C ARG A 82 -2.33 -16.68 23.31
N SER A 83 -2.37 -15.37 23.56
CA SER A 83 -1.60 -14.71 24.61
C SER A 83 -2.03 -15.23 25.99
N ALA A 84 -1.04 -15.69 26.76
CA ALA A 84 -1.20 -16.10 28.16
C ALA A 84 -1.13 -14.90 29.14
N PHE A 85 -1.21 -13.66 28.64
CA PHE A 85 -1.09 -12.44 29.47
C PHE A 85 -2.03 -12.47 30.69
N TRP A 86 -3.29 -12.84 30.48
CA TRP A 86 -4.30 -12.86 31.55
C TRP A 86 -4.08 -13.98 32.57
N ASP A 87 -3.36 -15.05 32.22
CA ASP A 87 -3.08 -16.16 33.13
C ASP A 87 -2.14 -15.74 34.26
N ALA A 88 -1.26 -14.77 33.99
CA ALA A 88 -0.32 -14.20 34.95
C ALA A 88 -0.82 -12.90 35.61
N TYR A 89 -1.93 -12.32 35.14
CA TYR A 89 -2.46 -11.05 35.63
C TYR A 89 -3.13 -11.21 37.00
N ASN A 90 -2.71 -10.41 37.98
CA ASN A 90 -3.33 -10.40 39.31
C ASN A 90 -4.58 -9.50 39.33
N HIS A 91 -5.75 -10.07 39.06
CA HIS A 91 -7.03 -9.34 39.04
C HIS A 91 -7.42 -8.77 40.41
N LYS A 92 -6.84 -9.24 41.52
CA LYS A 92 -7.10 -8.71 42.86
C LYS A 92 -6.57 -7.28 43.07
N LEU A 93 -5.75 -6.77 42.15
CA LEU A 93 -5.28 -5.38 42.15
C LEU A 93 -6.35 -4.37 41.70
N GLU A 94 -7.46 -4.85 41.14
CA GLU A 94 -8.60 -4.05 40.69
C GLU A 94 -9.82 -4.32 41.58
N PRO A 95 -9.86 -3.78 42.82
CA PRO A 95 -11.00 -3.99 43.71
C PRO A 95 -12.28 -3.43 43.08
N ALA A 96 -13.24 -4.32 42.81
CA ALA A 96 -14.50 -3.98 42.17
C ALA A 96 -15.47 -3.22 43.10
N ALA A 97 -15.28 -3.29 44.42
CA ALA A 97 -16.13 -2.64 45.40
C ALA A 97 -15.57 -1.27 45.81
N GLN A 98 -16.31 -0.20 45.47
CA GLN A 98 -16.05 1.15 45.96
C GLN A 98 -17.26 1.66 46.76
N PRO A 99 -17.05 2.36 47.90
CA PRO A 99 -15.76 2.69 48.51
C PRO A 99 -15.15 1.51 49.31
N VAL A 100 -13.82 1.43 49.35
CA VAL A 100 -13.11 0.43 50.16
C VAL A 100 -13.20 0.83 51.64
N PRO A 101 -13.60 -0.08 52.56
CA PRO A 101 -13.64 0.22 53.99
C PRO A 101 -12.26 0.60 54.54
N THR A 102 -12.20 1.63 55.38
CA THR A 102 -10.95 2.09 56.03
C THR A 102 -10.98 1.90 57.53
N LEU A 103 -9.81 1.95 58.18
CA LEU A 103 -9.74 1.87 59.64
C LEU A 103 -10.48 3.07 60.25
N ASP A 104 -11.34 2.81 61.24
CA ASP A 104 -12.00 3.86 62.00
C ASP A 104 -11.70 3.74 63.50
N TYR A 105 -10.90 4.68 63.99
CA TYR A 105 -10.58 4.83 65.41
C TYR A 105 -11.33 6.01 66.04
N SER A 106 -12.42 6.47 65.41
CA SER A 106 -13.17 7.63 65.90
C SER A 106 -14.03 7.34 67.12
N SER A 107 -14.31 6.06 67.40
CA SER A 107 -15.08 5.65 68.57
C SER A 107 -14.40 6.07 69.87
N GLN A 108 -15.21 6.35 70.88
CA GLN A 108 -14.72 6.77 72.19
C GLN A 108 -13.79 5.73 72.82
N GLU A 109 -14.11 4.45 72.68
CA GLU A 109 -13.29 3.34 73.18
C GLU A 109 -11.91 3.33 72.53
N LYS A 110 -11.83 3.45 71.20
CA LYS A 110 -10.55 3.45 70.47
C LYS A 110 -9.72 4.70 70.77
N ARG A 111 -10.37 5.85 70.94
CA ARG A 111 -9.70 7.09 71.40
C ARG A 111 -9.16 6.96 72.82
N LEU A 112 -9.89 6.32 73.74
CA LEU A 112 -9.40 6.04 75.09
C LEU A 112 -8.20 5.08 75.04
N GLN A 113 -8.29 4.02 74.24
CA GLN A 113 -7.19 3.09 74.00
C GLN A 113 -5.93 3.79 73.45
N LEU A 114 -6.07 4.76 72.53
CA LEU A 114 -4.95 5.56 72.03
C LEU A 114 -4.25 6.40 73.11
N ARG A 115 -4.91 6.66 74.25
CA ARG A 115 -4.33 7.39 75.39
C ARG A 115 -3.73 6.44 76.42
N GLU A 116 -3.96 5.13 76.27
CA GLU A 116 -3.60 4.11 77.23
C GLU A 116 -2.23 3.52 76.89
N PHE A 117 -1.18 4.10 77.48
CA PHE A 117 0.20 3.72 77.18
C PHE A 117 0.62 2.40 77.85
N TYR A 118 0.04 2.08 79.01
CA TYR A 118 0.34 0.87 79.75
C TYR A 118 -0.81 -0.12 79.64
N ARG A 119 -0.47 -1.41 79.53
CA ARG A 119 -1.43 -2.48 79.59
C ARG A 119 -2.00 -2.55 81.01
N THR A 120 -3.31 -2.47 81.13
CA THR A 120 -4.02 -2.62 82.39
C THR A 120 -4.38 -4.09 82.59
N ASP A 121 -4.13 -4.61 83.79
CA ASP A 121 -4.59 -5.96 84.18
C ASP A 121 -6.09 -5.89 84.52
N PRO A 122 -6.96 -6.65 83.82
CA PRO A 122 -8.40 -6.63 84.05
C PRO A 122 -8.82 -7.00 85.47
N ALA A 123 -8.01 -7.80 86.18
CA ALA A 123 -8.33 -8.26 87.53
C ALA A 123 -7.99 -7.23 88.62
N THR A 124 -6.95 -6.41 88.40
CA THR A 124 -6.40 -5.53 89.44
C THR A 124 -6.52 -4.04 89.11
N GLY A 125 -6.83 -3.67 87.86
CA GLY A 125 -6.90 -2.29 87.39
C GLY A 125 -5.56 -1.55 87.43
N LYS A 126 -4.45 -2.26 87.67
CA LYS A 126 -3.10 -1.72 87.73
C LYS A 126 -2.33 -2.04 86.44
N PRO A 127 -1.24 -1.30 86.14
CA PRO A 127 -0.38 -1.65 85.02
C PRO A 127 0.15 -3.07 85.19
N ALA A 128 -0.08 -3.91 84.18
CA ALA A 128 0.50 -5.24 84.10
C ALA A 128 2.03 -5.10 84.02
N ILE A 129 2.77 -5.90 84.78
CA ILE A 129 4.23 -5.88 84.76
C ILE A 129 4.73 -6.85 83.70
N ASP A 130 5.64 -6.38 82.85
CA ASP A 130 6.33 -7.22 81.88
C ASP A 130 7.31 -8.17 82.62
N PRO A 131 7.17 -9.50 82.44
CA PRO A 131 8.01 -10.49 83.13
C PRO A 131 9.49 -10.42 82.76
N LEU A 132 9.84 -9.82 81.62
CA LEU A 132 11.23 -9.71 81.16
C LEU A 132 11.94 -8.45 81.68
N SER A 133 11.22 -7.31 81.73
CA SER A 133 11.81 -6.02 82.10
C SER A 133 11.53 -5.59 83.55
N GLY A 134 10.54 -6.21 84.21
CA GLY A 134 10.10 -5.81 85.55
C GLY A 134 9.44 -4.42 85.59
N GLN A 135 9.17 -3.82 84.43
CA GLN A 135 8.51 -2.53 84.28
C GLN A 135 7.06 -2.71 83.80
N PRO A 136 6.18 -1.69 83.97
CA PRO A 136 4.86 -1.71 83.37
C PRO A 136 4.90 -1.99 81.87
N ALA A 137 4.16 -3.00 81.43
CA ALA A 137 4.06 -3.40 80.04
C ALA A 137 3.39 -2.30 79.22
N THR A 138 4.00 -1.92 78.10
CA THR A 138 3.49 -0.88 77.19
C THR A 138 2.90 -1.43 75.90
N LYS A 139 2.99 -2.75 75.72
CA LYS A 139 2.59 -3.48 74.51
C LYS A 139 1.45 -4.44 74.76
N GLY A 140 0.70 -4.74 73.70
CA GLY A 140 -0.35 -5.75 73.69
C GLY A 140 -1.76 -5.18 73.75
N ALA A 141 -2.74 -6.08 73.92
CA ALA A 141 -4.16 -5.75 73.81
C ALA A 141 -4.58 -4.65 74.80
N GLY A 142 -5.36 -3.69 74.29
CA GLY A 142 -5.89 -2.57 75.09
C GLY A 142 -4.91 -1.42 75.29
N THR A 143 -3.70 -1.46 74.70
CA THR A 143 -2.77 -0.32 74.71
C THR A 143 -2.81 0.46 73.40
N GLN A 144 -2.23 1.65 73.43
CA GLN A 144 -1.97 2.48 72.24
C GLN A 144 -1.14 1.72 71.19
N ASP A 145 -0.18 0.90 71.62
CA ASP A 145 0.72 0.12 70.75
C ASP A 145 -0.05 -0.80 69.80
N GLU A 146 -1.16 -1.42 70.25
CA GLU A 146 -2.00 -2.27 69.41
C GLU A 146 -2.57 -1.51 68.20
N LEU A 147 -3.14 -0.32 68.42
CA LEU A 147 -3.74 0.49 67.35
C LEU A 147 -2.68 1.10 66.42
N LEU A 148 -1.52 1.47 66.98
CA LEU A 148 -0.37 1.93 66.22
C LEU A 148 0.16 0.84 65.29
N ASN A 149 0.35 -0.38 65.81
CA ASN A 149 0.83 -1.52 65.03
C ASN A 149 -0.21 -1.95 63.99
N GLN A 150 -1.50 -1.96 64.32
CA GLN A 150 -2.56 -2.24 63.36
C GLN A 150 -2.54 -1.27 62.17
N ALA A 151 -2.42 0.04 62.42
CA ALA A 151 -2.30 1.02 61.35
C ALA A 151 -0.99 0.87 60.57
N PHE A 152 0.13 0.62 61.27
CA PHE A 152 1.42 0.41 60.62
C PHE A 152 1.41 -0.79 59.68
N ASP A 153 0.86 -1.93 60.12
CA ASP A 153 0.76 -3.14 59.31
C ASP A 153 -0.15 -2.92 58.09
N ARG A 154 -1.26 -2.20 58.26
CA ARG A 154 -2.11 -1.81 57.11
C ARG A 154 -1.41 -0.87 56.15
N ALA A 155 -0.71 0.15 56.63
CA ALA A 155 0.06 1.04 55.78
C ALA A 155 1.18 0.31 55.02
N LYS A 156 1.86 -0.64 55.69
CA LYS A 156 2.88 -1.50 55.08
C LYS A 156 2.29 -2.38 53.98
N ASN A 157 1.15 -3.02 54.23
CA ASN A 157 0.47 -3.86 53.24
C ASN A 157 -0.03 -3.05 52.04
N GLN A 158 -0.63 -1.89 52.27
CA GLN A 158 -1.05 -0.98 51.19
C GLN A 158 0.15 -0.48 50.37
N TYR A 159 1.28 -0.18 51.01
CA TYR A 159 2.50 0.22 50.29
C TYR A 159 3.05 -0.91 49.42
N ALA A 160 3.04 -2.15 49.94
CA ALA A 160 3.43 -3.33 49.16
C ALA A 160 2.48 -3.55 47.96
N LEU A 161 1.16 -3.44 48.18
CA LEU A 161 0.14 -3.55 47.14
C LEU A 161 0.31 -2.47 46.07
N LEU A 162 0.59 -1.23 46.45
CA LEU A 162 0.84 -0.13 45.54
C LEU A 162 2.08 -0.39 44.66
N ASN A 163 3.16 -0.90 45.25
CA ASN A 163 4.37 -1.26 44.48
C ASN A 163 4.10 -2.43 43.53
N GLN A 164 3.34 -3.44 43.96
CA GLN A 164 2.91 -4.53 43.08
C GLN A 164 2.05 -4.01 41.92
N THR A 165 1.09 -3.12 42.21
CA THR A 165 0.24 -2.49 41.20
C THR A 165 1.06 -1.69 40.19
N ARG A 166 2.07 -0.94 40.66
CA ARG A 166 2.99 -0.22 39.77
C ARG A 166 3.78 -1.16 38.87
N ALA A 167 4.20 -2.32 39.38
CA ALA A 167 4.91 -3.31 38.58
C ALA A 167 4.01 -3.97 37.53
N GLU A 168 2.78 -4.34 37.90
CA GLU A 168 1.80 -4.91 36.94
C GLU A 168 1.37 -3.88 35.88
N LEU A 169 1.25 -2.60 36.24
CA LEU A 169 0.93 -1.54 35.27
C LEU A 169 1.99 -1.42 34.16
N VAL A 170 3.27 -1.68 34.47
CA VAL A 170 4.32 -1.73 33.44
C VAL A 170 4.06 -2.89 32.48
N LYS A 171 3.72 -4.08 32.96
CA LYS A 171 3.41 -5.23 32.10
C LYS A 171 2.18 -4.98 31.22
N VAL A 172 1.13 -4.38 31.78
CA VAL A 172 -0.07 -3.98 31.02
C VAL A 172 0.30 -2.98 29.93
N ARG A 173 1.16 -2.00 30.24
CA ARG A 173 1.66 -1.03 29.27
C ARG A 173 2.45 -1.70 28.15
N ASP A 174 3.31 -2.66 28.48
CA ASP A 174 4.13 -3.36 27.49
C ASP A 174 3.26 -4.23 26.56
N GLU A 175 2.26 -4.95 27.09
CA GLU A 175 1.30 -5.71 26.26
C GLU A 175 0.47 -4.77 25.37
N LEU A 176 0.09 -3.59 25.87
CA LEU A 176 -0.62 -2.57 25.08
C LEU A 176 0.26 -2.03 23.95
N ILE A 177 1.53 -1.72 24.22
CA ILE A 177 2.48 -1.27 23.19
C ILE A 177 2.62 -2.34 22.11
N ALA A 178 2.88 -3.59 22.50
CA ALA A 178 3.00 -4.71 21.57
C ALA A 178 1.74 -4.89 20.73
N THR A 179 0.56 -4.73 21.32
CA THR A 179 -0.73 -4.79 20.61
C THR A 179 -0.88 -3.64 19.62
N VAL A 180 -0.51 -2.41 20.00
CA VAL A 180 -0.59 -1.25 19.11
C VAL A 180 0.37 -1.37 17.93
N GLU A 181 1.59 -1.83 18.16
CA GLU A 181 2.59 -2.07 17.11
C GLU A 181 2.10 -3.13 16.12
N GLU A 182 1.56 -4.24 16.63
CA GLU A 182 1.02 -5.31 15.80
C GLU A 182 -0.18 -4.85 14.95
N VAL A 183 -1.14 -4.13 15.56
CA VAL A 183 -2.28 -3.58 14.82
C VAL A 183 -1.83 -2.60 13.73
N ASN A 184 -0.80 -1.78 14.00
CA ASN A 184 -0.25 -0.87 13.01
C ASN A 184 0.43 -1.61 11.86
N ARG A 185 1.19 -2.67 12.16
CA ARG A 185 1.81 -3.56 11.16
C ARG A 185 0.74 -4.18 10.26
N LEU A 186 -0.27 -4.82 10.85
CA LEU A 186 -1.38 -5.45 10.13
C LEU A 186 -2.15 -4.45 9.27
N LYS A 187 -2.35 -3.21 9.74
CA LYS A 187 -2.98 -2.15 8.92
C LYS A 187 -2.12 -1.75 7.71
N GLN A 188 -0.80 -1.73 7.85
CA GLN A 188 0.10 -1.42 6.73
C GLN A 188 0.10 -2.55 5.69
N GLU A 189 0.20 -3.80 6.16
CA GLU A 189 0.13 -4.99 5.32
C GLU A 189 -1.21 -5.06 4.59
N GLY A 190 -2.33 -4.91 5.30
CA GLY A 190 -3.66 -4.90 4.68
C GLY A 190 -3.86 -3.77 3.64
N ARG A 191 -3.21 -2.62 3.81
CA ARG A 191 -3.20 -1.55 2.78
C ARG A 191 -2.33 -1.89 1.57
N ALA A 192 -1.26 -2.66 1.74
CA ALA A 192 -0.45 -3.15 0.64
C ALA A 192 -1.19 -4.24 -0.13
N ASP A 193 -1.76 -5.21 0.58
CA ASP A 193 -2.55 -6.29 0.00
C ASP A 193 -3.75 -5.75 -0.79
N LYS A 194 -4.47 -4.77 -0.23
CA LYS A 194 -5.57 -4.12 -0.93
C LYS A 194 -5.14 -3.48 -2.26
N ARG A 195 -3.97 -2.81 -2.29
CA ARG A 195 -3.42 -2.25 -3.53
C ARG A 195 -3.08 -3.33 -4.55
N VAL A 196 -2.48 -4.43 -4.11
CA VAL A 196 -2.17 -5.57 -4.98
C VAL A 196 -3.43 -6.22 -5.53
N ILE A 197 -4.49 -6.35 -4.71
CA ILE A 197 -5.79 -6.87 -5.15
C ILE A 197 -6.39 -5.93 -6.21
N GLU A 198 -6.43 -4.63 -5.95
CA GLU A 198 -6.95 -3.64 -6.92
C GLU A 198 -6.16 -3.64 -8.25
N GLU A 199 -4.84 -3.78 -8.20
CA GLU A 199 -3.99 -3.91 -9.39
C GLU A 199 -4.26 -5.22 -10.15
N ARG A 200 -4.40 -6.34 -9.43
CA ARG A 200 -4.74 -7.64 -10.03
C ARG A 200 -6.12 -7.60 -10.70
N ASP A 201 -7.12 -7.02 -10.05
CA ASP A 201 -8.46 -6.88 -10.61
C ASP A 201 -8.46 -6.01 -11.87
N ALA A 202 -7.70 -4.92 -11.87
CA ALA A 202 -7.51 -4.09 -13.07
C ALA A 202 -6.84 -4.86 -14.21
N ARG A 203 -5.82 -5.69 -13.90
CA ARG A 203 -5.13 -6.53 -14.89
C ARG A 203 -6.05 -7.62 -15.43
N ILE A 204 -6.86 -8.26 -14.59
CA ILE A 204 -7.87 -9.24 -15.02
C ILE A 204 -8.85 -8.57 -15.98
N ALA A 205 -9.37 -7.38 -15.63
CA ALA A 205 -10.29 -6.64 -16.50
C ALA A 205 -9.66 -6.19 -17.83
N GLN A 206 -8.34 -5.94 -17.87
CA GLN A 206 -7.61 -5.70 -19.11
C GLN A 206 -7.52 -6.98 -19.95
N LEU A 207 -7.07 -8.08 -19.35
CA LEU A 207 -6.93 -9.37 -20.04
C LEU A 207 -8.26 -9.87 -20.59
N ASP A 208 -9.37 -9.65 -19.88
CA ASP A 208 -10.71 -9.99 -20.37
C ASP A 208 -11.11 -9.17 -21.60
N ARG A 209 -10.67 -7.91 -21.71
CA ARG A 209 -10.91 -7.08 -22.89
C ARG A 209 -10.06 -7.53 -24.07
N GLU A 210 -8.77 -7.74 -23.85
CA GLU A 210 -7.83 -8.25 -24.87
C GLU A 210 -8.31 -9.61 -25.41
N LYS A 211 -8.79 -10.49 -24.52
CA LYS A 211 -9.37 -11.79 -24.92
C LYS A 211 -10.57 -11.61 -25.85
N ARG A 212 -11.51 -10.71 -25.52
CA ARG A 212 -12.68 -10.44 -26.38
C ARG A 212 -12.29 -9.86 -27.72
N GLU A 213 -11.33 -8.93 -27.76
CA GLU A 213 -10.83 -8.35 -29.01
C GLU A 213 -10.19 -9.40 -29.91
N LEU A 214 -9.37 -10.31 -29.33
CA LEU A 214 -8.77 -11.42 -30.07
C LEU A 214 -9.82 -12.43 -30.56
N GLU A 215 -10.84 -12.70 -29.75
CA GLU A 215 -11.97 -13.56 -30.16
C GLU A 215 -12.76 -12.94 -31.33
N ASP A 216 -13.01 -11.63 -31.30
CA ASP A 216 -13.66 -10.90 -32.40
C ASP A 216 -12.80 -10.87 -33.68
N GLN A 217 -11.50 -10.62 -33.55
CA GLN A 217 -10.56 -10.65 -34.69
C GLN A 217 -10.50 -12.04 -35.32
N LYS A 218 -10.45 -13.09 -34.49
CA LYS A 218 -10.48 -14.47 -34.97
C LYS A 218 -11.77 -14.75 -35.75
N ALA A 219 -12.92 -14.33 -35.24
CA ALA A 219 -14.20 -14.50 -35.94
C ALA A 219 -14.22 -13.78 -37.30
N ARG A 220 -13.64 -12.57 -37.40
CA ARG A 220 -13.53 -11.83 -38.68
C ARG A 220 -12.62 -12.55 -39.68
N LEU A 221 -11.42 -12.96 -39.24
CA LEU A 221 -10.48 -13.69 -40.10
C LEU A 221 -11.07 -15.03 -40.57
N ASP A 222 -11.81 -15.74 -39.71
CA ASP A 222 -12.49 -16.97 -40.10
C ASP A 222 -13.55 -16.72 -41.19
N GLU A 223 -14.24 -15.58 -41.16
CA GLU A 223 -15.23 -15.19 -42.17
C GLU A 223 -14.56 -14.74 -43.48
N GLU A 224 -13.51 -13.91 -43.42
CA GLU A 224 -12.70 -13.54 -44.58
C GLU A 224 -12.14 -14.78 -45.28
N LEU A 225 -11.65 -15.75 -44.52
CA LEU A 225 -11.10 -17.00 -45.03
C LEU A 225 -12.18 -17.86 -45.71
N ARG A 226 -13.43 -17.82 -45.24
CA ARG A 226 -14.56 -18.45 -45.94
C ARG A 226 -14.89 -17.74 -47.24
N ALA A 227 -14.93 -16.40 -47.24
CA ALA A 227 -15.21 -15.61 -48.43
C ALA A 227 -14.15 -15.83 -49.51
N LEU A 228 -12.86 -15.79 -49.14
CA LEU A 228 -11.75 -16.04 -50.07
C LEU A 228 -11.80 -17.46 -50.65
N ARG A 229 -12.16 -18.46 -49.84
CA ARG A 229 -12.35 -19.85 -50.33
C ARG A 229 -13.49 -19.95 -51.33
N ALA A 230 -14.59 -19.23 -51.13
CA ALA A 230 -15.70 -19.19 -52.07
C ALA A 230 -15.31 -18.48 -53.37
N GLU A 231 -14.58 -17.36 -53.30
CA GLU A 231 -14.08 -16.64 -54.47
C GLU A 231 -13.08 -17.50 -55.28
N LEU A 232 -12.18 -18.22 -54.60
CA LEU A 232 -11.24 -19.14 -55.24
C LEU A 232 -11.98 -20.29 -55.95
N GLN A 233 -13.09 -20.77 -55.37
CA GLN A 233 -13.94 -21.77 -56.01
C GLN A 233 -14.65 -21.20 -57.25
N GLU A 234 -15.24 -20.01 -57.17
CA GLU A 234 -15.90 -19.36 -58.32
C GLU A 234 -14.91 -19.04 -59.45
N ALA A 235 -13.70 -18.58 -59.12
CA ALA A 235 -12.64 -18.35 -60.08
C ALA A 235 -12.20 -19.66 -60.78
N ASN A 236 -12.08 -20.76 -60.03
CA ASN A 236 -11.79 -22.07 -60.61
C ASN A 236 -12.91 -22.52 -61.56
N ASP A 237 -14.18 -22.37 -61.17
CA ASP A 237 -15.33 -22.70 -62.04
C ASP A 237 -15.33 -21.84 -63.32
N SER A 238 -14.93 -20.57 -63.23
CA SER A 238 -14.77 -19.68 -64.39
C SER A 238 -13.62 -20.11 -65.29
N ILE A 239 -12.48 -20.51 -64.72
CA ILE A 239 -11.33 -21.02 -65.48
C ILE A 239 -11.74 -22.27 -66.26
N ASP A 240 -12.51 -23.16 -65.63
CA ASP A 240 -12.96 -24.38 -66.29
C ASP A 240 -13.94 -24.08 -67.44
N LYS A 241 -14.89 -23.13 -67.26
CA LYS A 241 -15.73 -22.65 -68.37
C LYS A 241 -14.90 -22.03 -69.50
N GLN A 242 -13.93 -21.17 -69.18
CA GLN A 242 -13.07 -20.55 -70.20
C GLN A 242 -12.24 -21.58 -70.97
N LYS A 243 -11.79 -22.65 -70.31
CA LYS A 243 -11.13 -23.77 -70.98
C LYS A 243 -12.07 -24.48 -71.95
N GLU A 244 -13.32 -24.73 -71.55
CA GLU A 244 -14.34 -25.30 -72.45
C GLU A 244 -14.59 -24.38 -73.66
N ASP A 245 -14.78 -23.08 -73.44
CA ASP A 245 -14.96 -22.10 -74.52
C ASP A 245 -13.75 -22.02 -75.46
N LEU A 246 -12.52 -22.01 -74.90
CA LEU A 246 -11.29 -22.05 -75.68
C LEU A 246 -11.19 -23.32 -76.53
N GLN A 247 -11.65 -24.46 -76.00
CA GLN A 247 -11.69 -25.71 -76.75
C GLN A 247 -12.67 -25.60 -77.93
N VAL A 248 -13.87 -25.07 -77.70
CA VAL A 248 -14.87 -24.82 -78.76
C VAL A 248 -14.33 -23.88 -79.83
N LEU A 249 -13.74 -22.75 -79.43
CA LEU A 249 -13.12 -21.78 -80.33
C LEU A 249 -11.94 -22.39 -81.11
N SER A 250 -11.11 -23.20 -80.46
CA SER A 250 -10.02 -23.92 -81.13
C SER A 250 -10.55 -24.85 -82.21
N ASP A 251 -11.63 -25.57 -81.94
CA ASP A 251 -12.26 -26.46 -82.92
C ASP A 251 -12.92 -25.67 -84.07
N GLN A 252 -13.51 -24.50 -83.78
CA GLN A 252 -13.99 -23.57 -84.82
C GLN A 252 -12.85 -23.02 -85.68
N ILE A 253 -11.71 -22.65 -85.09
CA ILE A 253 -10.53 -22.20 -85.83
C ILE A 253 -10.05 -23.30 -86.76
N LYS A 254 -9.95 -24.55 -86.30
CA LYS A 254 -9.58 -25.69 -87.17
C LYS A 254 -10.56 -25.87 -88.33
N ASP A 255 -11.86 -25.68 -88.09
CA ASP A 255 -12.88 -25.76 -89.14
C ASP A 255 -12.78 -24.60 -90.13
N LEU A 256 -12.54 -23.37 -89.64
CA LEU A 256 -12.33 -22.19 -90.48
C LEU A 256 -11.03 -22.29 -91.28
N GLU A 257 -9.93 -22.79 -90.70
CA GLU A 257 -8.69 -23.05 -91.42
C GLU A 257 -8.90 -24.08 -92.53
N ARG A 258 -9.70 -25.12 -92.30
CA ARG A 258 -10.10 -26.08 -93.34
C ARG A 258 -10.83 -25.37 -94.48
N LYS A 259 -11.82 -24.53 -94.17
CA LYS A 259 -12.57 -23.72 -95.16
C LYS A 259 -11.68 -22.70 -95.88
N ASN A 260 -10.74 -22.07 -95.20
CA ASN A 260 -9.81 -21.11 -95.79
C ASN A 260 -8.83 -21.81 -96.74
N LYS A 261 -8.40 -23.03 -96.40
CA LYS A 261 -7.60 -23.90 -97.28
C LYS A 261 -8.38 -24.33 -98.53
N GLU A 262 -9.69 -24.55 -98.39
CA GLU A 262 -10.60 -24.79 -99.53
C GLU A 262 -10.79 -23.54 -100.41
N LEU A 263 -10.82 -22.34 -99.82
CA LEU A 263 -10.91 -21.06 -100.54
C LEU A 263 -9.60 -20.68 -101.25
N ILE A 264 -8.44 -20.93 -100.63
CA ILE A 264 -7.12 -20.73 -101.26
C ILE A 264 -6.91 -21.66 -102.47
N GLY A 265 -7.64 -22.78 -102.55
CA GLY A 265 -7.69 -23.64 -103.74
C GLY A 265 -8.39 -23.03 -104.96
N LYS A 266 -8.99 -21.84 -104.86
CA LYS A 266 -9.73 -21.17 -105.94
C LYS A 266 -9.39 -19.67 -106.05
N GLY A 267 -8.26 -19.35 -106.69
CA GLY A 267 -8.05 -18.08 -107.40
C GLY A 267 -7.06 -17.07 -106.79
N THR A 268 -6.13 -16.59 -107.63
CA THR A 268 -5.07 -15.59 -107.39
C THR A 268 -5.58 -14.14 -107.42
N ILE A 269 -5.01 -13.23 -106.63
CA ILE A 269 -4.58 -11.83 -106.94
C ILE A 269 -3.84 -11.23 -105.71
N ILE A 270 -2.72 -10.52 -105.94
CA ILE A 270 -1.91 -9.70 -104.99
C ILE A 270 -2.13 -8.22 -105.42
N PRO A 271 -2.27 -7.17 -104.56
CA PRO A 271 -1.13 -6.49 -103.90
C PRO A 271 -1.32 -5.94 -102.47
N THR A 272 -0.25 -6.13 -101.68
CA THR A 272 0.48 -5.15 -100.85
C THR A 272 -0.26 -4.32 -99.78
N THR A 273 0.13 -4.49 -98.50
CA THR A 273 0.57 -3.37 -97.62
C THR A 273 1.37 -3.89 -96.42
N LEU A 274 2.52 -3.25 -96.20
CA LEU A 274 3.40 -3.33 -95.03
C LEU A 274 2.67 -2.92 -93.75
N GLY A 275 2.99 -3.59 -92.65
CA GLY A 275 2.53 -3.27 -91.30
C GLY A 275 3.43 -3.94 -90.26
N GLN A 276 4.66 -3.44 -90.17
CA GLN A 276 5.59 -3.69 -89.09
C GLN A 276 5.01 -3.10 -87.80
N LEU A 277 4.79 -3.93 -86.78
CA LEU A 277 4.61 -3.46 -85.41
C LEU A 277 5.98 -3.02 -84.89
N PRO A 278 6.16 -1.78 -84.42
CA PRO A 278 7.37 -1.37 -83.74
C PRO A 278 7.38 -2.03 -82.35
N ASP A 279 8.23 -3.03 -82.26
CA ASP A 279 8.83 -3.54 -81.04
C ASP A 279 9.89 -2.52 -80.62
N ASP A 280 9.56 -1.56 -79.74
CA ASP A 280 10.52 -0.60 -79.16
C ASP A 280 9.90 0.12 -77.95
N ALA A 281 9.84 -0.57 -76.82
CA ALA A 281 9.59 0.05 -75.50
C ALA A 281 10.80 -0.05 -74.55
N GLU A 282 11.94 -0.60 -75.00
CA GLU A 282 13.10 -0.85 -74.14
C GLU A 282 14.27 0.15 -74.30
N GLY A 283 14.13 1.19 -75.14
CA GLY A 283 15.21 2.18 -75.39
C GLY A 283 14.92 3.64 -75.05
N ARG A 284 13.75 3.96 -74.47
CA ARG A 284 13.25 5.35 -74.41
C ARG A 284 13.73 6.18 -73.22
N PHE A 285 14.28 5.55 -72.19
CA PHE A 285 14.71 6.19 -70.96
C PHE A 285 16.17 5.88 -70.67
N THR A 286 16.94 6.90 -70.31
CA THR A 286 18.35 6.71 -69.93
C THR A 286 18.42 6.18 -68.49
N PRO A 287 19.17 5.11 -68.18
CA PRO A 287 19.37 4.68 -66.79
C PRO A 287 20.28 5.65 -66.04
N GLY A 288 19.92 6.03 -64.81
CA GLY A 288 20.71 7.00 -64.05
C GLY A 288 19.96 7.77 -62.98
N VAL A 289 20.68 8.65 -62.27
CA VAL A 289 20.07 9.58 -61.31
C VAL A 289 19.53 10.78 -62.08
N HIS A 290 18.21 10.91 -62.11
CA HIS A 290 17.51 11.91 -62.94
C HIS A 290 16.68 12.90 -62.12
N GLY A 291 16.58 12.74 -60.80
CA GLY A 291 15.82 13.66 -59.97
C GLY A 291 16.15 13.58 -58.49
N LYS A 292 15.44 14.37 -57.69
CA LYS A 292 15.52 14.39 -56.23
C LYS A 292 14.14 14.59 -55.60
N ILE A 293 13.95 14.07 -54.40
CA ILE A 293 12.73 14.32 -53.61
C ILE A 293 12.76 15.74 -53.05
N VAL A 294 11.72 16.53 -53.31
CA VAL A 294 11.59 17.91 -52.81
C VAL A 294 10.61 18.00 -51.64
N SER A 295 9.56 17.16 -51.66
CA SER A 295 8.57 17.09 -50.59
C SER A 295 7.94 15.70 -50.57
N PHE A 296 7.48 15.25 -49.42
CA PHE A 296 6.76 13.99 -49.28
C PHE A 296 5.79 14.05 -48.10
N ASN A 297 4.79 13.17 -48.12
CA ASN A 297 3.87 12.98 -47.00
C ASN A 297 3.67 11.48 -46.76
N GLU A 298 4.19 10.99 -45.64
CA GLU A 298 4.10 9.58 -45.27
C GLU A 298 2.71 9.11 -44.87
N GLN A 299 1.83 10.02 -44.44
CA GLN A 299 0.46 9.68 -44.06
C GLN A 299 -0.40 9.47 -45.31
N TRP A 300 -0.18 10.28 -46.36
CA TRP A 300 -0.95 10.24 -47.61
C TRP A 300 -0.24 9.49 -48.73
N LYS A 301 0.94 8.91 -48.45
CA LYS A 301 1.73 8.04 -49.33
C LYS A 301 2.03 8.67 -50.70
N PHE A 302 2.34 9.95 -50.72
CA PHE A 302 2.80 10.64 -51.94
C PHE A 302 4.14 11.35 -51.73
N ALA A 303 4.87 11.52 -52.83
CA ALA A 303 6.11 12.28 -52.92
C ALA A 303 6.07 13.22 -54.13
N VAL A 304 6.75 14.35 -54.02
CA VAL A 304 6.96 15.32 -55.08
C VAL A 304 8.43 15.23 -55.48
N VAL A 305 8.66 14.85 -56.73
CA VAL A 305 9.98 14.66 -57.32
C VAL A 305 10.27 15.80 -58.28
N GLU A 306 11.46 16.39 -58.16
CA GLU A 306 11.99 17.30 -59.16
C GLU A 306 12.93 16.51 -60.09
N PHE A 307 12.59 16.44 -61.37
CA PHE A 307 13.40 15.78 -62.40
C PHE A 307 14.25 16.79 -63.17
N SER A 308 15.35 16.33 -63.76
CA SER A 308 16.14 17.12 -64.69
C SER A 308 15.37 17.42 -65.98
N ASP A 309 15.68 18.54 -66.64
CA ASP A 309 15.06 18.93 -67.91
C ASP A 309 15.20 17.85 -69.00
N GLU A 310 16.33 17.16 -69.01
CA GLU A 310 16.62 16.07 -69.95
C GLU A 310 15.69 14.87 -69.76
N PHE A 311 15.44 14.48 -68.51
CA PHE A 311 14.55 13.37 -68.19
C PHE A 311 13.07 13.76 -68.37
N MET A 312 12.71 15.01 -68.06
CA MET A 312 11.38 15.54 -68.35
C MET A 312 11.07 15.55 -69.86
N ALA A 313 12.06 15.87 -70.69
CA ALA A 313 11.93 15.78 -72.15
C ALA A 313 11.77 14.33 -72.65
N GLN A 314 12.35 13.34 -71.96
CA GLN A 314 12.13 11.91 -72.25
C GLN A 314 10.73 11.45 -71.80
N LEU A 315 10.25 11.91 -70.65
CA LEU A 315 8.93 11.56 -70.08
C LEU A 315 7.74 12.18 -70.82
N THR A 316 7.86 13.44 -71.24
CA THR A 316 6.73 14.25 -71.74
C THR A 316 6.98 14.83 -73.14
N GLY A 317 8.07 14.44 -73.80
CA GLY A 317 8.51 14.97 -75.09
C GLY A 317 9.19 16.35 -74.96
N SER A 318 9.96 16.75 -75.96
CA SER A 318 10.72 18.03 -75.94
C SER A 318 9.85 19.28 -75.77
N GLY A 319 8.54 19.19 -76.07
CA GLY A 319 7.55 20.26 -75.85
C GLY A 319 6.76 20.15 -74.54
N ARG A 320 6.97 19.09 -73.74
CA ARG A 320 6.22 18.76 -72.51
C ARG A 320 4.71 18.48 -72.68
N ASP A 321 4.28 18.29 -73.92
CA ASP A 321 2.87 18.11 -74.30
C ASP A 321 2.43 16.64 -74.36
N GLN A 322 3.35 15.67 -74.23
CA GLN A 322 2.98 14.25 -74.27
C GLN A 322 2.45 13.78 -72.90
N PRO A 323 1.40 12.93 -72.89
CA PRO A 323 0.93 12.32 -71.66
C PRO A 323 2.03 11.45 -71.06
N MET A 324 2.28 11.63 -69.76
CA MET A 324 3.29 10.86 -69.05
C MET A 324 2.91 9.37 -69.03
N PRO A 325 3.79 8.46 -69.47
CA PRO A 325 3.54 7.03 -69.37
C PRO A 325 3.55 6.58 -67.90
N PRO A 326 2.83 5.50 -67.54
CA PRO A 326 2.94 4.91 -66.21
C PRO A 326 4.36 4.38 -66.03
N LEU A 327 5.16 5.07 -65.23
CA LEU A 327 6.56 4.72 -64.98
C LEU A 327 6.80 4.55 -63.48
N GLU A 328 7.58 3.55 -63.13
CA GLU A 328 8.08 3.34 -61.78
C GLU A 328 9.55 3.75 -61.72
N VAL A 329 9.90 4.54 -60.71
CA VAL A 329 11.27 4.99 -60.46
C VAL A 329 11.71 4.51 -59.08
N MET A 330 13.01 4.27 -58.92
CA MET A 330 13.61 3.86 -57.66
C MET A 330 14.16 5.08 -56.91
N VAL A 331 14.10 5.07 -55.59
CA VAL A 331 14.72 6.11 -54.76
C VAL A 331 15.93 5.54 -54.06
N LYS A 332 17.03 6.29 -54.12
CA LYS A 332 18.34 5.94 -53.60
C LYS A 332 18.78 6.96 -52.56
N ARG A 333 19.31 6.47 -51.43
CA ARG A 333 19.98 7.31 -50.43
C ARG A 333 21.47 6.96 -50.40
N PRO A 334 22.36 7.86 -50.85
CA PRO A 334 23.80 7.62 -50.81
C PRO A 334 24.28 7.25 -49.40
N GLY A 335 24.99 6.14 -49.25
CA GLY A 335 25.47 5.65 -47.95
C GLY A 335 24.48 4.81 -47.14
N PHE A 336 23.25 4.60 -47.61
CA PHE A 336 22.31 3.66 -47.01
C PHE A 336 22.71 2.21 -47.33
N LYS A 337 22.63 1.31 -46.33
CA LYS A 337 22.93 -0.13 -46.50
C LYS A 337 21.74 -0.98 -46.09
N GLY A 338 20.74 -1.04 -46.97
CA GLY A 338 19.56 -1.88 -46.81
C GLY A 338 19.67 -3.23 -47.53
N ALA A 339 18.59 -4.00 -47.49
CA ALA A 339 18.47 -5.30 -48.16
C ALA A 339 18.61 -5.18 -49.69
N ALA A 340 18.24 -4.04 -50.27
CA ALA A 340 18.43 -3.72 -51.70
C ALA A 340 19.60 -2.76 -51.96
N GLY A 341 20.61 -2.72 -51.08
CA GLY A 341 21.75 -1.80 -51.18
C GLY A 341 21.39 -0.37 -50.79
N GLU A 342 21.71 0.60 -51.65
CA GLU A 342 21.45 2.04 -51.42
C GLU A 342 20.00 2.46 -51.76
N PHE A 343 19.16 1.55 -52.25
CA PHE A 343 17.77 1.81 -52.60
C PHE A 343 16.84 1.70 -51.40
N ILE A 344 15.96 2.69 -51.22
CA ILE A 344 15.09 2.83 -50.05
C ILE A 344 13.61 2.55 -50.34
N THR A 345 13.11 2.89 -51.53
CA THR A 345 11.72 2.65 -51.94
C THR A 345 11.56 2.74 -53.46
N ARG A 346 10.39 2.34 -53.96
CA ARG A 346 9.92 2.61 -55.34
C ARG A 346 8.80 3.65 -55.32
N LEU A 347 8.71 4.43 -56.39
CA LEU A 347 7.68 5.42 -56.61
C LEU A 347 6.98 5.16 -57.95
N LYS A 348 5.66 5.30 -57.98
CA LYS A 348 4.87 5.26 -59.22
C LYS A 348 4.47 6.68 -59.62
N LEU A 349 4.93 7.13 -60.79
CA LEU A 349 4.64 8.48 -61.26
C LEU A 349 3.16 8.63 -61.59
N ARG A 350 2.50 9.67 -61.07
CA ARG A 350 1.05 9.89 -61.22
C ARG A 350 0.72 11.12 -62.07
N GLN A 351 1.30 12.27 -61.72
CA GLN A 351 0.92 13.55 -62.35
C GLN A 351 2.12 14.48 -62.51
N VAL A 352 2.27 15.06 -63.69
CA VAL A 352 3.30 16.05 -64.01
C VAL A 352 2.76 17.47 -63.80
N ILE A 353 3.57 18.35 -63.22
CA ILE A 353 3.40 19.79 -63.17
C ILE A 353 4.35 20.40 -64.19
N GLN A 354 3.84 20.63 -65.41
CA GLN A 354 4.64 20.94 -66.60
C GLN A 354 5.51 22.21 -66.46
N GLU A 355 5.05 23.19 -65.69
CA GLU A 355 5.72 24.49 -65.51
C GLU A 355 6.94 24.44 -64.58
N GLN A 356 7.08 23.39 -63.75
CA GLN A 356 8.05 23.39 -62.63
C GLN A 356 8.96 22.16 -62.57
N ASN A 357 8.95 21.28 -63.58
CA ASN A 357 9.67 19.98 -63.56
C ASN A 357 9.34 19.10 -62.35
N LEU A 358 8.16 19.30 -61.76
CA LEU A 358 7.72 18.56 -60.60
C LEU A 358 6.77 17.45 -61.02
N VAL A 359 6.94 16.28 -60.42
CA VAL A 359 6.06 15.13 -60.64
C VAL A 359 5.59 14.61 -59.29
N VAL A 360 4.27 14.50 -59.14
CA VAL A 360 3.64 13.86 -58.00
C VAL A 360 3.64 12.35 -58.25
N ALA A 361 4.18 11.61 -57.29
CA ALA A 361 4.33 10.16 -57.35
C ALA A 361 3.78 9.50 -56.08
N ASP A 362 3.31 8.27 -56.21
CA ASP A 362 2.84 7.46 -55.09
C ASP A 362 3.97 6.60 -54.53
N ILE A 363 4.04 6.51 -53.21
CA ILE A 363 5.03 5.70 -52.50
C ILE A 363 4.54 4.25 -52.46
N LEU A 364 5.29 3.33 -53.06
CA LEU A 364 5.00 1.89 -53.02
C LEU A 364 5.47 1.30 -51.68
N THR A 365 4.53 1.17 -50.73
CA THR A 365 4.82 0.76 -49.35
C THR A 365 5.30 -0.69 -49.22
N ASP A 366 4.94 -1.55 -50.16
CA ASP A 366 5.39 -2.94 -50.26
C ASP A 366 6.89 -3.06 -50.53
N TRP A 367 7.50 -2.01 -51.09
CA TRP A 367 8.93 -1.94 -51.41
C TRP A 367 9.70 -0.93 -50.54
N GLN A 368 9.05 -0.34 -49.53
CA GLN A 368 9.65 0.68 -48.67
C GLN A 368 10.44 0.04 -47.54
N GLN A 369 11.76 0.26 -47.53
CA GLN A 369 12.64 -0.18 -46.44
C GLN A 369 12.75 0.86 -45.32
N VAL A 370 12.81 2.14 -45.68
CA VAL A 370 12.90 3.28 -44.76
C VAL A 370 12.07 4.46 -45.25
N PRO A 371 11.70 5.40 -44.37
CA PRO A 371 10.99 6.61 -44.76
C PRO A 371 11.81 7.52 -45.70
N LEU A 372 11.12 8.23 -46.59
CA LEU A 372 11.73 9.17 -47.53
C LEU A 372 12.27 10.39 -46.80
N GLU A 373 13.29 11.03 -47.36
CA GLU A 373 13.82 12.31 -46.90
C GLU A 373 13.98 13.27 -48.09
N ASN A 374 13.92 14.57 -47.80
CA ASN A 374 14.17 15.58 -48.82
C ASN A 374 15.63 15.49 -49.28
N GLY A 375 15.84 15.47 -50.59
CA GLY A 375 17.16 15.31 -51.21
C GLY A 375 17.54 13.87 -51.55
N ASP A 376 16.70 12.87 -51.23
CA ASP A 376 16.91 11.51 -51.74
C ASP A 376 16.92 11.49 -53.27
N ALA A 377 17.83 10.72 -53.87
CA ALA A 377 18.07 10.71 -55.31
C ALA A 377 17.10 9.76 -56.01
N VAL A 378 16.47 10.21 -57.10
CA VAL A 378 15.56 9.40 -57.90
C VAL A 378 16.31 8.83 -59.11
N PHE A 379 16.25 7.51 -59.22
CA PHE A 379 16.94 6.68 -60.19
C PHE A 379 15.93 5.95 -61.07
N PHE A 380 16.19 5.92 -62.38
CA PHE A 380 15.46 5.08 -63.33
C PHE A 380 16.37 3.95 -63.83
#